data_AF-A0AAV0UUR4-F1
#
_entry.id   AF-A0AAV0UUR4-F1
#
_cell.length_a   1.000
_cell.length_b   1.000
_cell.length_c   1.000
_cell.angle_alpha   90.00
_cell.angle_beta   90.00
_cell.angle_gamma   90.00
#
_symmetry.space_group_name_H-M   'P 1'
#
loop_
_entity.id
_entity.type
_entity.pdbx_description
1 polymer ?
#
loop_
_entity_poly.entity_id
_entity_poly.type
_entity_poly.pdbx_seq_one_letter_code
_entity_poly.pdbx_strand_id
1 'polypeptide(L)'
;MASAVLTVRAKLASAKLYLNQFRYVDVVAELGDVLRGINANGQVIPFHPSHGVAIALTRVLSDAHIKLGNVVETYKFRRRLLKALQLVSWRYYLPLALAHFDYPEALRRMLVDPTIPVSENLDRDELQREMRASYQAFSDICAVRLGKPHPLRHRAVACLKY
;
A
#
# COMPACT_ATOMS: atom_id res chain seq x y z
N MET A 1 17.63 7.34 -19.94
CA MET A 1 16.60 6.69 -19.08
C MET A 1 17.16 5.66 -18.10
N ALA A 2 18.06 4.75 -18.49
CA ALA A 2 18.62 3.73 -17.58
C ALA A 2 19.28 4.30 -16.31
N SER A 3 20.10 5.35 -16.44
CA SER A 3 20.74 6.05 -15.29
C SER A 3 19.72 6.63 -14.30
N ALA A 4 18.62 7.17 -14.81
CA ALA A 4 17.60 7.79 -13.98
C ALA A 4 16.74 6.72 -13.24
N VAL A 5 16.50 5.55 -13.84
CA VAL A 5 15.89 4.39 -13.15
C VAL A 5 16.82 3.86 -12.05
N LEU A 6 18.13 3.79 -12.30
CA LEU A 6 19.12 3.39 -11.28
C LEU A 6 19.12 4.35 -10.09
N THR A 7 19.03 5.65 -10.35
CA THR A 7 18.92 6.68 -9.31
C THR A 7 17.68 6.46 -8.44
N VAL A 8 16.52 6.21 -9.06
CA VAL A 8 15.29 5.91 -8.30
C VAL A 8 15.42 4.64 -7.47
N ARG A 9 16.08 3.59 -8.00
CA ARG A 9 16.33 2.36 -7.24
C ARG A 9 17.25 2.60 -6.04
N ALA A 10 18.27 3.43 -6.17
CA ALA A 10 19.17 3.81 -5.08
C ALA A 10 18.43 4.61 -3.99
N LYS A 11 17.57 5.56 -4.38
CA LYS A 11 16.69 6.29 -3.46
C LYS A 11 15.74 5.35 -2.73
N LEU A 12 15.10 4.42 -3.43
CA LEU A 12 14.24 3.39 -2.84
C LEU A 12 14.99 2.50 -1.84
N ALA A 13 16.24 2.12 -2.15
CA ALA A 13 17.07 1.34 -1.23
C ALA A 13 17.41 2.13 0.05
N SER A 14 17.79 3.40 -0.10
CA SER A 14 18.08 4.30 1.03
C SER A 14 16.85 4.53 1.90
N ALA A 15 15.68 4.75 1.29
CA ALA A 15 14.42 4.87 1.99
C ALA A 15 14.03 3.60 2.75
N LYS A 16 14.29 2.41 2.21
CA LYS A 16 14.09 1.15 2.96
C LYS A 16 15.02 1.06 4.18
N LEU A 17 16.25 1.55 4.07
CA LEU A 17 17.16 1.64 5.22
C LEU A 17 16.62 2.59 6.29
N TYR A 18 16.16 3.78 5.89
CA TYR A 18 15.54 4.75 6.81
C TYR A 18 14.29 4.16 7.49
N LEU A 19 13.46 3.42 6.74
CA LEU A 19 12.29 2.73 7.28
C LEU A 19 12.67 1.75 8.40
N ASN A 20 13.73 0.96 8.20
CA ASN A 20 14.24 0.01 9.19
C ASN A 20 14.88 0.70 10.41
N GLN A 21 15.35 1.94 10.24
CA GLN A 21 15.90 2.77 11.30
C GLN A 21 14.83 3.64 11.99
N PHE A 22 13.54 3.41 11.72
CA PHE A 22 12.41 4.18 12.28
C PHE A 22 12.41 5.67 11.86
N ARG A 23 13.16 6.03 10.81
CA ARG A 23 13.30 7.39 10.29
C ARG A 23 12.23 7.69 9.23
N TYR A 24 10.97 7.73 9.65
CA TYR A 24 9.83 7.75 8.73
C TYR A 24 9.66 9.07 7.96
N VAL A 25 10.01 10.20 8.56
CA VAL A 25 9.98 11.51 7.88
C VAL A 25 10.97 11.54 6.72
N ASP A 26 12.17 10.98 6.93
CA ASP A 26 13.21 10.91 5.90
C ASP A 26 12.80 10.01 4.72
N VAL A 27 12.01 8.96 4.97
CA VAL A 27 11.41 8.14 3.90
C VAL A 27 10.49 8.97 3.02
N VAL A 28 9.61 9.77 3.63
CA VAL A 28 8.65 10.61 2.91
C VAL A 28 9.38 11.70 2.12
N ALA A 29 10.39 12.33 2.73
CA ALA A 29 11.22 13.34 2.06
C ALA A 29 12.00 12.75 0.87
N GLU A 30 12.59 11.56 1.03
CA GLU A 30 13.39 10.92 -0.01
C GLU A 30 12.56 10.48 -1.22
N LEU A 31 11.33 9.99 -0.99
CA LEU A 31 10.51 9.34 -2.01
C LEU A 31 9.30 10.15 -2.51
N GLY A 32 8.89 11.21 -1.80
CA GLY A 32 7.65 11.95 -2.07
C GLY A 32 7.58 12.48 -3.50
N ASP A 33 8.66 13.08 -4.00
CA ASP A 33 8.73 13.62 -5.35
C ASP A 33 8.99 12.54 -6.40
N VAL A 34 9.70 11.48 -6.03
CA VAL A 34 10.10 10.39 -6.93
C VAL A 34 8.90 9.58 -7.41
N LEU A 35 7.84 9.49 -6.61
CA LEU A 35 6.62 8.77 -7.01
C LEU A 35 5.93 9.40 -8.23
N ARG A 36 6.16 10.70 -8.48
CA ARG A 36 5.59 11.42 -9.63
C ARG A 36 6.21 10.97 -10.95
N GLY A 37 7.44 10.43 -10.92
CA GLY A 37 8.11 9.94 -12.11
C GLY A 37 9.63 10.10 -12.05
N ILE A 38 10.23 9.94 -13.22
CA ILE A 38 11.66 10.10 -13.44
C ILE A 38 11.89 11.41 -14.19
N ASN A 39 12.81 12.24 -13.71
CA ASN A 39 13.27 13.39 -14.49
C ASN A 39 14.22 12.90 -15.60
N ALA A 40 13.83 13.14 -16.85
CA ALA A 40 14.64 12.92 -18.04
C ALA A 40 14.69 14.23 -18.83
N ASN A 41 15.87 14.85 -18.88
CA ASN A 41 16.13 16.09 -19.62
C ASN A 41 15.18 17.25 -19.25
N GLY A 42 14.84 17.40 -17.96
CA GLY A 42 13.96 18.47 -17.48
C GLY A 42 12.47 18.13 -17.53
N GLN A 43 12.08 16.99 -18.11
CA GLN A 43 10.70 16.51 -18.14
C GLN A 43 10.51 15.35 -17.16
N VAL A 44 9.43 15.40 -16.37
CA VAL A 44 9.05 14.30 -15.49
C VAL A 44 8.25 13.28 -16.29
N ILE A 45 8.82 12.09 -16.48
CA ILE A 45 8.15 10.95 -17.11
C ILE A 45 7.50 10.12 -15.99
N PRO A 46 6.16 10.06 -15.93
CA PRO A 46 5.48 9.35 -14.85
C PRO A 46 5.69 7.85 -14.96
N PHE A 47 5.81 7.20 -13.81
CA PHE A 47 5.71 5.74 -13.79
C PHE A 47 4.28 5.31 -14.09
N HIS A 48 4.12 4.31 -14.96
CA HIS A 48 2.85 3.60 -15.04
C HIS A 48 2.52 2.99 -13.65
N PRO A 49 1.28 3.08 -13.14
CA PRO A 49 0.94 2.62 -11.79
C PRO A 49 1.30 1.16 -11.49
N SER A 50 1.24 0.28 -12.51
CA SER A 50 1.61 -1.14 -12.39
C SER A 50 3.11 -1.43 -12.54
N HIS A 51 3.94 -0.41 -12.77
CA HIS A 51 5.38 -0.57 -12.89
C HIS A 51 5.98 -0.98 -11.53
N GLY A 52 6.87 -1.98 -11.51
CA GLY A 52 7.38 -2.56 -10.27
C GLY A 52 8.05 -1.54 -9.33
N VAL A 53 8.72 -0.52 -9.88
CA VAL A 53 9.29 0.58 -9.08
C VAL A 53 8.19 1.42 -8.42
N ALA A 54 7.12 1.75 -9.13
CA ALA A 54 6.00 2.51 -8.57
C ALA A 54 5.28 1.73 -7.47
N ILE A 55 5.08 0.43 -7.65
CA ILE A 55 4.53 -0.48 -6.63
C ILE A 55 5.41 -0.45 -5.38
N ALA A 56 6.73 -0.60 -5.53
CA ALA A 56 7.65 -0.61 -4.40
C ALA A 56 7.72 0.75 -3.68
N LEU A 57 7.76 1.86 -4.42
CA LEU A 57 7.70 3.21 -3.85
C LEU A 57 6.40 3.43 -3.06
N THR A 58 5.26 3.08 -3.67
CA THR A 58 3.93 3.20 -3.05
C THR A 58 3.86 2.40 -1.75
N ARG A 59 4.43 1.17 -1.74
CA ARG A 59 4.47 0.34 -0.53
C ARG A 59 5.28 1.01 0.59
N VAL A 60 6.51 1.44 0.30
CA VAL A 60 7.40 2.04 1.31
C VAL A 60 6.84 3.36 1.85
N LEU A 61 6.29 4.21 0.98
CA LEU A 61 5.62 5.45 1.39
C LEU A 61 4.41 5.16 2.28
N SER A 62 3.60 4.16 1.92
CA SER A 62 2.45 3.77 2.74
C SER A 62 2.87 3.23 4.11
N ASP A 63 3.93 2.43 4.18
CA ASP A 63 4.49 1.93 5.45
C ASP A 63 5.04 3.07 6.32
N ALA A 64 5.64 4.12 5.73
CA ALA A 64 6.09 5.29 6.48
C ALA A 64 4.92 6.15 6.99
N HIS A 65 3.93 6.45 6.13
CA HIS A 65 2.79 7.29 6.51
C HIS A 65 1.95 6.67 7.63
N ILE A 66 1.75 5.35 7.64
CA ILE A 66 0.98 4.71 8.72
C ILE A 66 1.70 4.78 10.07
N LYS A 67 3.04 4.78 10.06
CA LYS A 67 3.88 4.94 11.24
C LYS A 67 3.93 6.38 11.75
N LEU A 68 3.79 7.35 10.85
CA LEU A 68 3.63 8.77 11.18
C LEU A 68 2.21 9.14 11.64
N GLY A 69 1.24 8.21 11.59
CA GLY A 69 -0.15 8.50 11.91
C GLY A 69 -0.93 9.20 10.78
N ASN A 70 -0.35 9.33 9.58
CA ASN A 70 -1.00 9.95 8.44
C ASN A 70 -1.98 8.95 7.78
N VAL A 71 -3.13 8.74 8.41
CA VAL A 71 -4.10 7.70 8.03
C VAL A 71 -4.69 7.95 6.63
N VAL A 72 -5.04 9.19 6.30
CA VAL A 72 -5.62 9.55 5.00
C VAL A 72 -4.65 9.26 3.86
N GLU A 73 -3.38 9.65 4.00
CA GLU A 73 -2.36 9.35 3.00
C GLU A 73 -2.06 7.85 2.93
N THR A 74 -2.06 7.16 4.07
CA THR A 74 -1.96 5.70 4.09
C THR A 74 -3.08 5.06 3.26
N TYR A 75 -4.34 5.47 3.48
CA TYR A 75 -5.49 4.99 2.71
C TYR A 75 -5.27 5.17 1.21
N LYS A 76 -4.90 6.38 0.77
CA LYS A 76 -4.65 6.68 -0.65
C LYS A 76 -3.57 5.78 -1.24
N PHE A 77 -2.43 5.62 -0.55
CA PHE A 77 -1.34 4.77 -1.02
C PHE A 77 -1.70 3.29 -1.01
N ARG A 78 -2.37 2.77 0.02
CA ARG A 78 -2.81 1.37 0.07
C ARG A 78 -3.82 1.05 -1.03
N ARG A 79 -4.78 1.95 -1.27
CA ARG A 79 -5.75 1.80 -2.36
C ARG A 79 -5.06 1.80 -3.73
N ARG A 80 -4.09 2.71 -3.95
CA ARG A 80 -3.28 2.74 -5.17
C ARG A 80 -2.47 1.46 -5.34
N LEU A 81 -1.82 0.98 -4.28
CA LEU A 81 -1.05 -0.26 -4.27
C LEU A 81 -1.92 -1.46 -4.62
N LEU A 82 -3.11 -1.55 -4.02
CA LEU A 82 -4.05 -2.64 -4.27
C LEU A 82 -4.46 -2.68 -5.74
N LYS A 83 -4.90 -1.55 -6.30
CA LYS A 83 -5.25 -1.42 -7.72
C LYS A 83 -4.07 -1.81 -8.63
N ALA A 84 -2.87 -1.35 -8.31
CA ALA A 84 -1.67 -1.69 -9.09
C ALA A 84 -1.38 -3.20 -9.07
N LEU A 85 -1.47 -3.85 -7.91
CA LEU A 85 -1.23 -5.28 -7.76
C LEU A 85 -2.31 -6.15 -8.40
N GLN A 86 -3.57 -5.69 -8.44
CA GLN A 86 -4.64 -6.38 -9.17
C GLN A 86 -4.34 -6.45 -10.68
N LEU A 87 -3.78 -5.39 -11.26
CA LEU A 87 -3.38 -5.34 -12.68
C LEU A 87 -2.23 -6.28 -13.03
N VAL A 88 -1.38 -6.64 -12.06
CA VAL A 88 -0.22 -7.54 -12.26
C VAL A 88 -0.32 -8.83 -11.43
N SER A 89 -1.54 -9.18 -11.03
CA SER A 89 -1.85 -10.24 -10.06
C SER A 89 -1.28 -11.61 -10.44
N TRP A 90 -1.19 -11.90 -11.73
CA TRP A 90 -0.62 -13.15 -12.26
C TRP A 90 0.84 -13.41 -11.86
N ARG A 91 1.60 -12.36 -11.48
CA ARG A 91 2.99 -12.47 -10.97
C ARG A 91 3.10 -12.35 -9.45
N TYR A 92 2.08 -11.87 -8.75
CA TYR A 92 2.22 -11.33 -7.39
C TYR A 92 1.07 -11.71 -6.44
N TYR A 93 0.68 -12.98 -6.40
CA TYR A 93 -0.42 -13.43 -5.55
C TYR A 93 -0.19 -13.17 -4.05
N LEU A 94 1.03 -13.40 -3.52
CA LEU A 94 1.32 -13.13 -2.11
C LEU A 94 1.36 -11.63 -1.79
N PRO A 95 2.05 -10.77 -2.57
CA PRO A 95 1.96 -9.32 -2.36
C PRO A 95 0.53 -8.77 -2.49
N LEU A 96 -0.27 -9.29 -3.42
CA LEU A 96 -1.68 -8.92 -3.55
C LEU A 96 -2.48 -9.31 -2.31
N ALA A 97 -2.28 -10.52 -1.78
CA ALA A 97 -2.88 -10.97 -0.53
C ALA A 97 -2.52 -10.02 0.63
N LEU A 98 -1.24 -9.71 0.79
CA LEU A 98 -0.78 -8.80 1.84
C LEU A 98 -1.32 -7.38 1.68
N ALA A 99 -1.45 -6.88 0.45
CA ALA A 99 -2.09 -5.60 0.19
C ALA A 99 -3.57 -5.61 0.61
N HIS A 100 -4.29 -6.70 0.35
CA HIS A 100 -5.66 -6.90 0.83
C HIS A 100 -5.76 -7.00 2.36
N PHE A 101 -4.73 -7.50 3.04
CA PHE A 101 -4.69 -7.58 4.50
C PHE A 101 -4.36 -6.23 5.16
N ASP A 102 -3.40 -5.49 4.61
CA ASP A 102 -2.92 -4.24 5.20
C ASP A 102 -3.85 -3.05 4.90
N TYR A 103 -4.56 -3.07 3.76
CA TYR A 103 -5.46 -1.99 3.37
C TYR A 103 -6.58 -1.71 4.40
N PRO A 104 -7.28 -2.73 4.92
CA PRO A 104 -8.23 -2.60 6.00
C PRO A 104 -7.76 -1.85 7.24
N GLU A 105 -6.47 -1.88 7.58
CA GLU A 105 -5.98 -1.17 8.77
C GLU A 105 -6.14 0.35 8.63
N ALA A 106 -5.97 0.91 7.43
CA ALA A 106 -6.23 2.32 7.19
C ALA A 106 -7.74 2.63 7.29
N LEU A 107 -8.59 1.78 6.68
CA LEU A 107 -10.05 1.90 6.73
C LEU A 107 -10.57 1.84 8.17
N ARG A 108 -10.09 0.88 8.96
CA ARG A 108 -10.45 0.69 10.36
C ARG A 108 -10.13 1.92 11.19
N ARG A 109 -8.94 2.53 11.00
CA ARG A 109 -8.57 3.76 11.71
C ARG A 109 -9.49 4.93 11.34
N MET A 110 -9.83 5.10 10.06
CA MET A 110 -10.80 6.11 9.61
C MET A 110 -12.22 5.88 10.17
N LEU A 111 -12.61 4.61 10.38
CA LEU A 111 -13.92 4.26 10.95
C LEU A 111 -14.01 4.53 12.46
N VAL A 112 -12.94 4.23 13.20
CA VAL A 112 -12.90 4.33 14.66
C VAL A 112 -12.73 5.78 15.13
N ASP A 113 -11.96 6.59 14.40
CA ASP A 113 -11.66 7.96 14.78
C ASP A 113 -12.48 8.95 13.93
N PRO A 114 -13.52 9.60 14.51
CA PRO A 114 -14.36 10.55 13.79
C PRO A 114 -13.64 11.85 13.42
N THR A 115 -12.46 12.13 13.98
CA THR A 115 -11.66 13.32 13.66
C THR A 115 -10.86 13.16 12.36
N ILE A 116 -10.70 11.92 11.88
CA ILE A 116 -10.02 11.66 10.61
C ILE A 116 -11.01 11.95 9.48
N PRO A 117 -10.67 12.86 8.56
CA PRO A 117 -11.58 13.20 7.48
C PRO A 117 -11.77 11.98 6.58
N VAL A 118 -13.02 11.54 6.47
CA VAL A 118 -13.44 10.64 5.42
C VAL A 118 -13.57 11.48 4.16
N SER A 119 -12.96 11.06 3.05
CA SER A 119 -13.04 11.78 1.77
C SER A 119 -14.50 12.07 1.44
N GLU A 120 -14.80 13.22 0.84
CA GLU A 120 -16.16 13.73 0.56
C GLU A 120 -17.10 12.74 -0.18
N ASN A 121 -16.56 11.69 -0.79
CA ASN A 121 -17.28 10.69 -1.56
C ASN A 121 -17.36 9.30 -0.89
N LEU A 122 -16.97 9.15 0.38
CA LEU A 122 -17.01 7.87 1.10
C LEU A 122 -17.89 8.01 2.33
N ASP A 123 -18.94 7.19 2.42
CA ASP A 123 -19.71 7.02 3.66
C ASP A 123 -19.09 5.90 4.52
N ARG A 124 -19.36 5.92 5.83
CA ARG A 124 -18.95 4.89 6.79
C ARG A 124 -19.37 3.49 6.35
N ASP A 125 -20.56 3.33 5.79
CA ASP A 125 -21.04 2.05 5.29
C ASP A 125 -20.21 1.54 4.09
N GLU A 126 -19.75 2.45 3.24
CA GLU A 126 -18.87 2.10 2.12
C GLU A 126 -17.48 1.69 2.60
N LEU A 127 -16.92 2.41 3.59
CA LEU A 127 -15.65 2.03 4.22
C LEU A 127 -15.72 0.64 4.87
N GLN A 128 -16.81 0.34 5.59
CA GLN A 128 -17.01 -0.99 6.19
C GLN A 128 -17.14 -2.09 5.13
N ARG A 129 -17.89 -1.83 4.05
CA ARG A 129 -18.05 -2.78 2.95
C ARG A 129 -16.72 -3.05 2.25
N GLU A 130 -15.95 -2.00 1.98
CA GLU A 130 -14.63 -2.11 1.36
C GLU A 130 -13.64 -2.87 2.25
N MET A 131 -13.68 -2.60 3.57
CA MET A 131 -12.87 -3.31 4.56
C MET A 131 -13.16 -4.82 4.57
N ARG A 132 -14.44 -5.19 4.66
CA ARG A 132 -14.88 -6.60 4.66
C ARG A 132 -14.51 -7.29 3.35
N ALA A 133 -14.77 -6.65 2.20
CA ALA A 133 -14.42 -7.19 0.90
C ALA A 133 -12.90 -7.47 0.78
N SER A 134 -12.07 -6.59 1.33
CA SER A 134 -10.62 -6.77 1.29
C SER A 134 -10.14 -7.92 2.18
N TYR A 135 -10.67 -8.07 3.41
CA TYR A 135 -10.36 -9.23 4.24
C TYR A 135 -10.84 -10.56 3.63
N GLN A 136 -12.00 -10.55 2.98
CA GLN A 136 -12.51 -11.72 2.26
C GLN A 136 -11.56 -12.12 1.13
N ALA A 137 -11.15 -11.16 0.28
CA ALA A 137 -10.21 -11.40 -0.79
C ALA A 137 -8.85 -11.94 -0.28
N PHE A 138 -8.34 -11.41 0.85
CA PHE A 138 -7.14 -11.97 1.49
C PHE A 138 -7.33 -13.43 1.90
N SER A 139 -8.43 -13.74 2.58
CA SER A 139 -8.77 -15.11 2.99
C SER A 139 -8.86 -16.07 1.80
N ASP A 140 -9.49 -15.65 0.70
CA ASP A 140 -9.66 -16.46 -0.50
C ASP A 140 -8.32 -16.74 -1.19
N ILE A 141 -7.47 -15.73 -1.34
CA ILE A 141 -6.13 -15.91 -1.93
C ILE A 141 -5.30 -16.84 -1.04
N CYS A 142 -5.32 -16.66 0.28
CA CYS A 142 -4.60 -17.54 1.21
C CYS A 142 -5.11 -18.98 1.18
N ALA A 143 -6.43 -19.19 1.07
CA ALA A 143 -7.01 -20.53 0.99
C ALA A 143 -6.48 -21.31 -0.22
N VAL A 144 -6.35 -20.64 -1.37
CA VAL A 144 -5.81 -21.25 -2.61
C VAL A 144 -4.30 -21.43 -2.54
N ARG A 145 -3.56 -20.45 -2.02
CA ARG A 145 -2.08 -20.41 -2.13
C ARG A 145 -1.33 -21.05 -0.98
N LEU A 146 -1.89 -21.02 0.23
CA LEU A 146 -1.22 -21.47 1.46
C LEU A 146 -1.94 -22.63 2.15
N GLY A 147 -3.12 -23.01 1.67
CA GLY A 147 -3.96 -24.04 2.26
C GLY A 147 -4.74 -23.58 3.49
N LYS A 148 -5.75 -24.38 3.87
CA LYS A 148 -6.72 -24.03 4.92
C LYS A 148 -6.16 -23.81 6.33
N PRO A 149 -5.15 -24.55 6.85
CA PRO A 149 -4.69 -24.41 8.23
C PRO A 149 -3.70 -23.26 8.45
N HIS A 150 -3.47 -22.41 7.44
CA HIS A 150 -2.43 -21.40 7.53
C HIS A 150 -2.77 -20.27 8.54
N PRO A 151 -1.89 -19.91 9.49
CA PRO A 151 -2.17 -18.90 10.52
C PRO A 151 -2.64 -17.53 9.99
N LEU A 152 -2.11 -17.11 8.84
CA LEU A 152 -2.54 -15.87 8.18
C LEU A 152 -4.02 -15.89 7.76
N ARG A 153 -4.54 -17.06 7.33
CA ARG A 153 -5.95 -17.23 6.98
C ARG A 153 -6.84 -17.16 8.22
N HIS A 154 -6.43 -17.76 9.34
CA HIS A 154 -7.15 -17.66 10.60
C HIS A 154 -7.28 -16.21 11.09
N ARG A 155 -6.22 -15.42 10.96
CA ARG A 155 -6.26 -13.97 11.27
C ARG A 155 -7.24 -13.22 10.37
N ALA A 156 -7.25 -13.50 9.06
CA ALA A 156 -8.21 -12.90 8.12
C ALA A 156 -9.67 -13.15 8.54
N VAL A 157 -10.00 -14.42 8.84
CA VAL A 157 -11.35 -14.84 9.23
C VAL A 157 -11.77 -14.22 10.56
N ALA A 158 -10.84 -14.07 11.51
CA ALA A 158 -11.13 -13.36 12.75
C ALA A 158 -11.48 -11.88 12.52
N CYS A 159 -10.79 -11.21 11.59
CA CYS A 159 -11.09 -9.82 11.23
C CYS A 159 -12.44 -9.63 10.54
N LEU A 160 -12.98 -10.66 9.88
CA LEU A 160 -14.31 -10.63 9.24
C LEU A 160 -15.49 -10.72 10.23
N LYS A 161 -15.25 -11.11 11.49
CA LYS A 161 -16.29 -11.23 12.51
C LYS A 161 -16.67 -9.89 13.17
N TYR A 162 -15.93 -8.83 12.86
CA TYR A 162 -16.17 -7.45 13.29
C TYR A 162 -16.68 -6.65 12.08
#